data_AF-A0A3C0P0D9-F1
#
_entry.id   AF-A0A3C0P0D9-F1
#
_cell.length_a   1.000
_cell.length_b   1.000
_cell.length_c   1.000
_cell.angle_alpha   90.00
_cell.angle_beta   90.00
_cell.angle_gamma   90.00
#
_symmetry.space_group_name_H-M   'P 1'
#
loop_
_entity.id
_entity.type
_entity.pdbx_description
1 polymer ?
#
loop_
_entity_poly.entity_id
_entity_poly.type
_entity_poly.pdbx_seq_one_letter_code
_entity_poly.pdbx_strand_id
1 'polypeptide(L)'
;MFVTRLISGIIMVLIALVTIITGGWVLFGTMVVLSLIGVFELYRACKVKDPKKNIGLLDGAGYLSVILFYASIIPAEGRYQLIAVITGLIILMFVYVFTYPKYDAEQVMA
;
A
#
# COMPACT_ATOMS: atom_id res chain seq x y z
N MET A 1 4.51 1.72 32.13
CA MET A 1 4.57 2.46 30.85
C MET A 1 5.84 2.17 30.03
N PHE A 2 7.02 2.01 30.64
CA PHE A 2 8.25 1.69 29.90
C PHE A 2 8.29 0.22 29.42
N VAL A 3 7.97 -0.71 30.31
CA VAL A 3 8.02 -2.17 30.05
C VAL A 3 7.07 -2.59 28.91
N THR A 4 5.87 -2.02 28.85
CA THR A 4 4.91 -2.31 27.77
C THR A 4 5.37 -1.81 26.40
N ARG A 5 6.03 -0.65 26.33
CA ARG A 5 6.65 -0.13 25.09
C ARG A 5 7.83 -0.99 24.65
N LEU A 6 8.67 -1.40 25.60
CA LEU A 6 9.83 -2.25 25.35
C LEU A 6 9.42 -3.63 24.80
N ILE A 7 8.43 -4.28 25.44
CA ILE A 7 7.94 -5.59 25.03
C ILE A 7 7.32 -5.55 23.63
N SER A 8 6.51 -4.54 23.33
CA SER A 8 5.92 -4.38 21.99
C SER A 8 6.98 -4.25 20.89
N GLY A 9 8.04 -3.48 21.13
CA GLY A 9 9.15 -3.34 20.19
C GLY A 9 9.91 -4.65 19.97
N ILE A 10 10.25 -5.37 21.04
CA ILE A 10 10.96 -6.66 20.95
C ILE A 10 10.14 -7.69 20.17
N ILE A 11 8.83 -7.78 20.44
CA ILE A 11 7.94 -8.70 19.73
C ILE A 11 7.88 -8.35 18.23
N MET A 12 7.74 -7.07 17.88
CA MET A 12 7.74 -6.62 16.48
C MET A 12 9.03 -7.02 15.75
N VAL A 13 10.19 -6.80 16.37
CA VAL A 13 11.50 -7.16 15.78
C VAL A 13 11.63 -8.67 15.60
N LEU A 14 11.18 -9.47 16.58
CA LEU A 14 11.19 -10.93 16.47
C LEU A 14 10.32 -11.42 15.32
N ILE A 15 9.10 -10.89 15.17
CA ILE A 15 8.21 -11.23 14.06
C ILE A 15 8.87 -10.88 12.72
N ALA A 16 9.47 -9.70 12.60
CA ALA A 16 10.18 -9.29 11.40
C ALA A 16 11.37 -10.22 11.07
N LEU A 17 12.13 -10.65 12.07
CA LEU A 17 13.23 -11.60 11.88
C LEU A 17 12.73 -12.95 11.36
N VAL A 18 11.66 -13.48 11.96
CA VAL A 18 11.09 -14.76 11.55
C VAL A 18 10.58 -14.69 10.10
N THR A 19 9.90 -13.61 9.71
CA THR A 19 9.37 -13.46 8.35
C THR A 19 10.48 -13.31 7.31
N ILE A 20 11.55 -12.57 7.63
CA ILE A 20 12.71 -12.40 6.75
C ILE A 20 13.50 -13.71 6.59
N ILE A 21 13.75 -14.45 7.67
CA ILE A 21 14.53 -15.70 7.65
C ILE A 21 13.77 -16.81 6.93
N THR A 22 12.45 -16.92 7.15
CA THR A 22 11.62 -17.95 6.50
C THR A 22 11.53 -17.73 4.98
N GLY A 23 11.54 -16.47 4.55
CA GLY A 23 11.57 -16.11 3.12
C GLY A 23 10.38 -16.64 2.32
N GLY A 24 10.50 -16.56 0.98
CA GLY A 24 9.54 -17.16 0.04
C GLY A 24 8.11 -16.62 0.17
N TRP A 25 7.14 -17.53 0.10
CA TRP A 25 5.71 -17.20 0.12
C TRP A 25 5.26 -16.55 1.44
N VAL A 26 5.92 -16.87 2.56
CA VAL A 26 5.61 -16.26 3.87
C VAL A 26 5.99 -14.78 3.85
N LEU A 27 7.21 -14.46 3.39
CA LEU A 27 7.66 -13.08 3.25
C LEU A 27 6.76 -12.30 2.28
N PHE A 28 6.40 -12.91 1.14
CA PHE A 28 5.48 -12.30 0.17
C PHE A 28 4.13 -11.96 0.80
N GLY A 29 3.49 -12.91 1.49
CA GLY A 29 2.21 -12.68 2.16
C GLY A 29 2.29 -11.58 3.21
N THR A 30 3.35 -11.58 4.04
CA THR A 30 3.52 -10.53 5.05
C THR A 30 3.73 -9.14 4.43
N MET A 31 4.46 -9.03 3.32
CA MET A 31 4.64 -7.75 2.63
C MET A 31 3.37 -7.24 1.96
N VAL A 32 2.56 -8.11 1.35
CA VAL A 32 1.24 -7.73 0.81
C VAL A 32 0.36 -7.13 1.91
N VAL A 33 0.26 -7.81 3.06
CA VAL A 33 -0.54 -7.35 4.18
C VAL A 33 -0.02 -6.02 4.74
N LEU A 34 1.29 -5.91 4.96
CA LEU A 34 1.91 -4.68 5.45
C LEU A 34 1.74 -3.52 4.47
N SER A 35 1.83 -3.78 3.16
CA SER A 35 1.63 -2.76 2.13
C SER A 35 0.19 -2.26 2.08
N LEU A 36 -0.80 -3.14 2.22
CA LEU A 36 -2.21 -2.75 2.31
C LEU A 36 -2.51 -1.93 3.57
N ILE A 37 -1.93 -2.31 4.71
CA ILE A 37 -2.03 -1.54 5.97
C ILE A 37 -1.36 -0.17 5.79
N GLY A 38 -0.18 -0.12 5.17
CA GLY A 38 0.53 1.12 4.87
C GLY A 38 -0.30 2.09 4.05
N VAL A 39 -0.92 1.61 2.95
CA VAL A 39 -1.82 2.45 2.13
C VAL A 39 -3.06 2.89 2.90
N PHE A 40 -3.63 2.02 3.74
CA PHE A 40 -4.77 2.39 4.59
C PHE A 40 -4.43 3.52 5.57
N GLU A 41 -3.30 3.41 6.26
CA GLU A 41 -2.86 4.42 7.21
C GLU A 41 -2.45 5.72 6.51
N LEU A 42 -1.79 5.62 5.35
CA LEU A 42 -1.39 6.75 4.54
C LEU A 42 -2.61 7.54 4.02
N TYR A 43 -3.62 6.86 3.48
CA TYR A 43 -4.87 7.51 3.05
C TYR A 43 -5.66 8.11 4.21
N ARG A 44 -5.58 7.52 5.41
CA ARG A 44 -6.16 8.11 6.62
C ARG A 44 -5.40 9.36 7.07
N ALA A 45 -4.06 9.33 7.04
CA ALA A 45 -3.21 10.44 7.45
C ALA A 45 -3.33 11.64 6.50
N CYS A 46 -3.37 11.39 5.19
CA CYS A 46 -3.49 12.42 4.16
C CYS A 46 -4.93 12.92 3.94
N LYS A 47 -5.89 12.52 4.79
CA LYS A 47 -7.31 12.94 4.72
C LYS A 47 -7.94 12.78 3.32
N VAL A 48 -7.48 11.80 2.53
CA VAL A 48 -8.11 11.44 1.24
C VAL A 48 -9.53 10.92 1.48
N LYS A 49 -9.79 10.36 2.67
CA LYS A 49 -11.11 10.01 3.18
C LYS A 49 -11.75 11.17 3.95
N ASP A 50 -12.70 11.85 3.32
CA ASP A 50 -13.74 12.55 4.06
C ASP A 50 -14.55 11.52 4.88
N PRO A 51 -14.74 11.70 6.20
CA PRO A 51 -15.49 10.77 7.06
C PRO A 51 -16.97 10.61 6.70
N LYS A 52 -17.47 11.34 5.67
CA LYS A 52 -18.85 11.32 5.18
C LYS A 52 -19.02 10.79 3.75
N LYS A 53 -17.94 10.44 3.04
CA LYS A 53 -18.02 10.03 1.63
C LYS A 53 -17.48 8.62 1.44
N ASN A 54 -18.28 7.80 0.78
CA ASN A 54 -17.93 6.45 0.35
C ASN A 54 -16.54 6.42 -0.31
N ILE A 55 -15.85 5.28 -0.11
CA ILE A 55 -14.58 4.88 -0.74
C ILE A 55 -14.44 5.59 -2.08
N GLY A 56 -13.51 6.55 -2.15
CA GLY A 56 -13.29 7.32 -3.35
C GLY A 56 -12.85 6.41 -4.49
N LEU A 57 -13.18 6.78 -5.74
CA LEU A 57 -12.64 6.09 -6.91
C LEU A 57 -11.09 6.04 -6.87
N LEU A 58 -10.48 7.04 -6.23
CA LEU A 58 -9.04 7.14 -6.00
C LEU A 58 -8.50 6.10 -5.01
N ASP A 59 -9.18 5.90 -3.87
CA ASP A 59 -8.81 4.86 -2.88
C ASP A 59 -8.80 3.48 -3.53
N GLY A 60 -9.85 3.18 -4.31
CA GLY A 60 -9.99 1.93 -5.04
C GLY A 60 -8.87 1.74 -6.08
N ALA A 61 -8.51 2.80 -6.80
CA ALA A 61 -7.41 2.78 -7.77
C ALA A 61 -6.05 2.54 -7.12
N GLY A 62 -5.82 3.11 -5.93
CA GLY A 62 -4.63 2.87 -5.12
C GLY A 62 -4.51 1.44 -4.61
N TYR A 63 -5.59 0.88 -4.06
CA TYR A 63 -5.59 -0.54 -3.68
C TYR A 63 -5.41 -1.45 -4.89
N LEU A 64 -6.04 -1.11 -6.03
CA LEU A 64 -5.89 -1.87 -7.27
C LEU A 64 -4.44 -1.87 -7.75
N SER A 65 -3.73 -0.73 -7.68
CA SER A 65 -2.33 -0.63 -8.12
C SER A 65 -1.40 -1.46 -7.24
N VAL A 66 -1.62 -1.51 -5.92
CA VAL A 66 -0.88 -2.38 -5.00
C VAL A 66 -1.10 -3.84 -5.36
N ILE A 67 -2.34 -4.25 -5.60
CA ILE A 67 -2.66 -5.63 -5.99
C ILE A 67 -1.98 -5.98 -7.32
N LEU A 68 -2.01 -5.07 -8.30
CA LEU A 68 -1.37 -5.26 -9.60
C LEU A 68 0.15 -5.41 -9.48
N PHE A 69 0.78 -4.63 -8.60
CA PHE A 69 2.21 -4.70 -8.31
C PHE A 69 2.61 -6.04 -7.70
N TYR A 70 1.88 -6.53 -6.70
CA TYR A 70 2.17 -7.83 -6.10
C TYR A 70 1.82 -9.00 -7.02
N ALA A 71 0.80 -8.88 -7.87
CA ALA A 71 0.52 -9.87 -8.92
C ALA A 71 1.67 -9.97 -9.94
N SER A 72 2.31 -8.84 -10.26
CA SER A 72 3.49 -8.77 -11.14
C SER A 72 4.73 -9.45 -10.56
N ILE A 73 4.79 -9.65 -9.24
CA ILE A 73 5.89 -10.37 -8.57
C ILE A 73 5.78 -11.90 -8.73
N ILE A 74 4.57 -12.44 -8.96
CA ILE A 74 4.32 -13.89 -9.09
C ILE A 74 5.16 -14.54 -10.21
N PRO A 75 5.28 -13.97 -11.43
CA PRO A 75 6.12 -14.54 -12.48
C PRO A 75 7.64 -14.37 -12.27
N ALA A 76 8.10 -13.75 -11.17
CA ALA A 76 9.50 -13.72 -10.70
C ALA A 76 10.58 -13.19 -11.66
N GLU A 77 10.24 -12.59 -12.79
CA GLU A 77 11.25 -12.11 -13.76
C GLU A 77 11.89 -10.75 -13.43
N GLY A 78 11.49 -10.06 -12.36
CA GLY A 78 12.02 -8.75 -11.95
C GLY A 78 11.77 -7.59 -12.93
N ARG A 79 11.50 -7.87 -14.20
CA ARG A 79 11.28 -6.90 -15.29
C ARG A 79 9.90 -6.26 -15.24
N TYR A 80 8.92 -6.95 -14.65
CA TYR A 80 7.53 -6.50 -14.62
C TYR A 80 7.21 -5.54 -13.46
N GLN A 81 8.10 -5.41 -12.48
CA GLN A 81 7.88 -4.59 -11.28
C GLN A 81 7.81 -3.10 -11.64
N LEU A 82 8.80 -2.59 -12.38
CA LEU A 82 8.81 -1.19 -12.83
C LEU A 82 7.62 -0.88 -13.74
N ILE A 83 7.26 -1.81 -14.63
CA ILE A 83 6.10 -1.66 -15.51
C ILE A 83 4.80 -1.58 -14.70
N ALA A 84 4.66 -2.40 -13.66
CA ALA A 84 3.48 -2.38 -12.79
C ALA A 84 3.37 -1.06 -11.99
N VAL A 85 4.49 -0.52 -11.50
CA VAL A 85 4.51 0.81 -10.84
C VAL A 85 4.09 1.91 -11.80
N ILE A 86 4.68 1.97 -13.00
CA ILE A 86 4.34 2.96 -14.03
C ILE A 86 2.86 2.84 -14.41
N THR A 87 2.36 1.62 -14.57
CA THR A 87 0.95 1.36 -14.87
C THR A 87 0.04 1.84 -13.74
N GLY A 88 0.42 1.57 -12.49
CA GLY A 88 -0.30 2.05 -11.31
C GLY A 88 -0.37 3.58 -11.26
N LEU A 89 0.74 4.27 -11.56
CA LEU A 89 0.79 5.72 -11.67
C LEU A 89 -0.14 6.25 -12.77
N ILE A 90 -0.14 5.63 -13.95
CA ILE A 90 -1.02 6.01 -15.06
C ILE A 90 -2.49 5.82 -14.68
N ILE A 91 -2.85 4.73 -14.00
CA ILE A 91 -4.22 4.49 -13.51
C ILE A 91 -4.63 5.58 -12.52
N LEU A 92 -3.77 5.94 -11.57
CA LEU A 92 -4.03 7.02 -10.61
C LEU A 92 -4.23 8.36 -11.31
N MET A 93 -3.39 8.70 -12.28
CA MET A 93 -3.51 9.91 -13.10
C MET A 93 -4.78 9.92 -13.95
N PHE A 94 -5.17 8.76 -14.50
CA PHE A 94 -6.41 8.61 -15.24
C PHE A 94 -7.62 8.88 -14.33
N VAL A 95 -7.69 8.20 -13.18
CA VAL A 95 -8.77 8.38 -12.21
C VAL A 95 -8.83 9.82 -11.68
N TYR A 96 -7.68 10.46 -11.50
CA TYR A 96 -7.60 11.88 -11.14
C TYR A 96 -8.26 12.79 -12.20
N VAL A 97 -7.89 12.65 -13.48
CA VAL A 97 -8.44 13.47 -14.57
C VAL A 97 -9.95 13.30 -14.71
N PHE A 98 -10.46 12.07 -14.64
CA PHE A 98 -11.90 11.80 -14.75
C PHE A 98 -12.70 12.25 -13.53
N THR A 99 -12.06 12.36 -12.37
CA THR A 99 -12.74 12.80 -11.16
C THR A 99 -12.49 14.27 -10.84
N TYR A 100 -11.81 15.02 -11.73
CA TYR A 100 -11.67 16.46 -11.60
C TYR A 100 -13.05 17.15 -11.73
N PRO A 101 -13.42 18.10 -10.83
CA PRO A 101 -12.62 18.81 -9.82
C PRO A 101 -12.82 18.29 -8.38
N LYS A 102 -13.30 17.06 -8.20
CA LYS A 102 -13.70 16.50 -6.90
C LYS A 102 -12.53 16.09 -6.00
N TYR A 103 -11.31 15.96 -6.54
CA TYR A 103 -10.08 15.65 -5.80
C TYR A 103 -9.01 16.72 -6.04
N ASP A 104 -8.33 17.13 -4.97
CA ASP A 104 -7.20 18.07 -5.00
C ASP A 104 -5.88 17.35 -5.34
N ALA A 105 -4.95 18.05 -6.00
CA ALA A 105 -3.68 17.44 -6.45
C ALA A 105 -2.84 16.89 -5.28
N GLU A 106 -2.95 17.50 -4.10
CA GLU A 106 -2.28 17.07 -2.87
C GLU A 106 -2.70 15.66 -2.41
N GLN A 107 -3.93 15.26 -2.69
CA GLN A 107 -4.48 13.96 -2.31
C GLN A 107 -4.04 12.82 -3.23
N VAL A 108 -3.56 13.15 -4.43
CA VAL A 108 -3.13 12.18 -5.46
C VAL A 108 -1.62 11.94 -5.42
N MET A 109 -0.86 12.91 -4.91
CA MET A 109 0.59 12.82 -4.73
C MET A 109 1.03 12.21 -3.38
N ALA A 110 0.07 11.90 -2.50
CA ALA A 110 0.28 11.20 -1.24
C ALA A 110 0.43 9.69 -1.45
#